data_AF-A0A2Z6RXZ9-F1
#
_entry.id   AF-A0A2Z6RXZ9-F1
#
_cell.length_a   1.000
_cell.length_b   1.000
_cell.length_c   1.000
_cell.angle_alpha   90.00
_cell.angle_beta   90.00
_cell.angle_gamma   90.00
#
_symmetry.space_group_name_H-M   'P 1'
#
loop_
_entity.id
_entity.type
_entity.pdbx_description
1 polymer ?
#
loop_
_entity_poly.entity_id
_entity_poly.type
_entity_poly.pdbx_seq_one_letter_code
_entity_poly.pdbx_strand_id
1 'polypeptide(L)'
;MQVSIWNDWICQLNATMRLKGRKILLLVDNTSVHTLYEGIELTNIEIKFLPPNTTMHLQPCDKGIINSFKAHYQKLLIQNRIKAFDFQQETGNNKTDSQDGIEENDHEEMEENECSEI
;
A
#
# COMPACT_ATOMS: atom_id res chain seq x y z
N MET A 1 -2.57 -5.85 15.38
CA MET A 1 -3.22 -7.17 15.45
C MET A 1 -4.18 -7.15 16.63
N GLN A 2 -5.39 -7.71 16.51
CA GLN A 2 -6.30 -7.84 17.66
C GLN A 2 -6.03 -9.17 18.37
N VAL A 3 -6.27 -9.24 19.69
CA VAL A 3 -6.07 -10.45 20.50
C VAL A 3 -6.93 -11.62 19.98
N SER A 4 -8.14 -11.35 19.50
CA SER A 4 -9.01 -12.36 18.87
C SER A 4 -8.36 -13.02 17.66
N ILE A 5 -7.84 -12.21 16.74
CA ILE A 5 -7.17 -12.69 15.52
C ILE A 5 -5.95 -13.55 15.87
N TRP A 6 -5.19 -13.15 16.90
CA TRP A 6 -4.05 -13.95 17.38
C TRP A 6 -4.48 -15.33 17.90
N ASN A 7 -5.52 -15.37 18.73
CA ASN A 7 -6.02 -16.60 19.32
C ASN A 7 -6.66 -17.54 18.28
N ASP A 8 -7.41 -17.00 17.33
CA ASP A 8 -7.97 -17.79 16.22
C ASP A 8 -6.85 -18.40 15.37
N TRP A 9 -5.83 -17.60 15.07
CA TRP A 9 -4.70 -18.04 14.25
C TRP A 9 -3.84 -19.09 14.98
N ILE A 10 -3.51 -18.90 16.26
CA ILE A 10 -2.64 -19.84 16.99
C ILE A 10 -3.32 -21.19 17.21
N CYS A 11 -4.64 -21.20 17.41
CA CYS A 11 -5.44 -22.43 17.48
C CYS A 11 -5.42 -23.19 16.15
N GLN A 12 -5.60 -22.49 15.03
CA GLN A 12 -5.52 -23.10 13.69
C GLN A 12 -4.10 -23.62 13.39
N LEU A 13 -3.07 -22.87 13.78
CA LEU A 13 -1.68 -23.32 13.62
C LEU A 13 -1.42 -24.58 14.44
N ASN A 14 -1.89 -24.65 15.69
CA ASN A 14 -1.71 -25.82 16.54
C ASN A 14 -2.43 -27.05 15.96
N ALA A 15 -3.67 -26.89 15.49
CA ALA A 15 -4.40 -27.95 14.79
C ALA A 15 -3.64 -28.44 13.54
N THR A 16 -3.05 -27.52 12.78
CA THR A 16 -2.23 -27.86 11.61
C THR A 16 -0.98 -28.64 12.01
N MET A 17 -0.29 -28.24 13.08
CA MET A 17 0.90 -28.94 13.57
C MET A 17 0.56 -30.33 14.11
N ARG A 18 -0.59 -30.49 14.76
CA ARG A 18 -1.14 -31.79 15.16
C ARG A 18 -1.37 -32.70 13.95
N LEU A 19 -2.05 -32.22 12.92
CA LEU A 19 -2.31 -32.97 11.69
C LEU A 19 -1.02 -33.39 10.98
N LYS A 20 0.01 -32.54 11.04
CA LYS A 20 1.33 -32.83 10.47
C LYS A 20 2.22 -33.69 11.39
N GLY A 21 1.77 -34.01 12.61
CA GLY A 21 2.58 -34.73 13.60
C GLY A 21 3.83 -33.98 14.04
N ARG A 22 3.85 -32.65 13.98
CA ARG A 22 5.01 -31.81 14.30
C ARG A 22 4.83 -31.11 15.64
N LYS A 23 5.92 -30.97 16.39
CA LYS A 23 6.01 -30.06 17.53
C LYS A 23 6.96 -28.93 17.19
N ILE A 24 6.54 -27.70 17.46
CA ILE A 24 7.32 -26.50 17.11
C ILE A 24 7.46 -25.58 18.32
N LEU A 25 8.56 -24.83 18.31
CA LEU A 25 8.78 -23.69 19.20
C LEU A 25 8.47 -22.42 18.42
N LEU A 26 7.51 -21.63 18.89
CA LEU A 26 7.14 -20.34 18.30
C LEU A 26 7.74 -19.21 19.15
N LEU A 27 8.67 -18.48 18.56
CA LEU A 27 9.27 -17.28 19.16
C LEU A 27 8.43 -16.07 18.77
N VAL A 28 7.95 -15.32 19.78
CA VAL A 28 7.04 -14.18 19.61
C VAL A 28 7.59 -12.97 20.34
N ASP A 29 7.34 -11.76 19.84
CA ASP A 29 7.66 -10.54 20.57
C ASP A 29 6.80 -10.40 21.84
N ASN A 30 7.33 -9.69 22.84
CA ASN A 30 6.63 -9.46 24.09
C ASN A 30 5.69 -8.25 23.94
N THR A 31 4.49 -8.49 23.41
CA THR A 31 3.43 -7.50 23.26
C THR A 31 2.09 -8.05 23.76
N SER A 32 1.23 -7.16 24.25
CA SER A 32 -0.07 -7.50 24.84
C SER A 32 -1.03 -8.16 23.86
N VAL A 33 -0.83 -7.98 22.55
CA VAL A 33 -1.65 -8.60 21.51
C VAL A 33 -1.45 -10.11 21.40
N HIS A 34 -0.34 -10.64 21.93
CA HIS A 34 -0.02 -12.08 21.92
C HIS A 34 -0.46 -12.81 23.19
N THR A 35 -1.39 -12.22 23.94
CA THR A 35 -2.05 -12.86 25.08
C THR A 35 -2.97 -13.97 24.62
N LEU A 36 -2.91 -15.13 25.28
CA LEU A 36 -3.82 -16.24 25.04
C LEU A 36 -5.08 -16.09 25.89
N TYR A 37 -6.22 -16.54 25.36
CA TYR A 37 -7.42 -16.68 26.16
C TYR A 37 -7.27 -17.77 27.23
N GLU A 38 -7.97 -17.58 28.34
CA GLU A 38 -8.02 -18.56 29.42
C GLU A 38 -8.58 -19.90 28.90
N GLY A 39 -7.92 -20.99 29.26
CA GLY A 39 -8.29 -22.34 28.83
C GLY A 39 -7.78 -22.77 27.46
N ILE A 40 -7.03 -21.93 26.72
CA ILE A 40 -6.35 -22.38 25.50
C ILE A 40 -5.11 -23.21 25.87
N GLU A 41 -5.15 -24.48 25.51
CA GLU A 41 -4.02 -25.40 25.66
C GLU A 41 -3.44 -25.78 24.29
N LEU A 42 -2.14 -25.52 24.12
CA LEU A 42 -1.41 -25.84 22.89
C LEU A 42 -0.58 -27.11 23.09
N THR A 43 -0.95 -28.18 22.39
CA THR A 43 -0.31 -29.50 22.53
C THR A 43 0.91 -29.71 21.64
N ASN A 44 0.99 -28.95 20.53
CA ASN A 44 2.02 -29.09 19.50
C ASN A 44 2.81 -27.80 19.25
N ILE A 45 2.48 -26.73 19.96
CA ILE A 45 3.19 -25.46 19.90
C ILE A 45 3.60 -25.07 21.31
N GLU A 46 4.90 -24.87 21.51
CA GLU A 46 5.41 -24.17 22.68
C GLU A 46 5.68 -22.72 22.28
N ILE A 47 5.15 -21.75 23.03
CA ILE A 47 5.37 -20.32 22.78
C ILE A 47 6.44 -19.82 23.75
N LYS A 48 7.41 -19.07 23.24
CA LYS A 48 8.37 -18.31 24.04
C LYS A 48 8.35 -16.85 23.62
N PHE A 49 8.16 -15.99 24.61
CA PHE A 49 8.25 -14.55 24.43
C PHE A 49 9.71 -14.11 24.51
N LEU A 50 10.12 -13.29 23.55
CA LEU A 50 11.43 -12.63 23.60
C LEU A 50 11.45 -11.60 24.73
N PRO A 51 12.64 -11.21 25.22
CA PRO A 51 12.73 -10.18 26.24
C PRO A 51 12.08 -8.86 25.79
N PRO A 52 11.49 -8.09 26.73
CA PRO A 52 11.06 -6.73 26.43
C PRO A 52 12.26 -5.90 25.94
N ASN A 53 12.04 -5.01 24.97
CA ASN A 53 13.04 -4.09 24.40
C ASN A 53 14.17 -4.72 23.56
N THR A 54 14.08 -5.99 23.15
CA THR A 54 15.04 -6.58 22.17
C THR A 54 14.68 -6.33 20.70
N THR A 55 13.66 -5.52 20.44
CA THR A 55 13.00 -5.30 19.14
C THR A 55 13.96 -4.90 18.02
N MET A 56 14.99 -4.09 18.30
CA MET A 56 15.90 -3.68 17.22
C MET A 56 17.03 -4.67 16.94
N HIS A 57 17.45 -5.49 17.90
CA HIS A 57 18.67 -6.29 17.74
C HIS A 57 18.43 -7.74 17.34
N LEU A 58 17.38 -8.38 17.86
CA LEU A 58 17.16 -9.83 17.76
C LEU A 58 16.00 -10.25 16.84
N GLN A 59 15.17 -9.32 16.36
CA GLN A 59 14.04 -9.65 15.49
C GLN A 59 14.49 -9.68 14.02
N PRO A 60 14.58 -10.87 13.39
CA PRO A 60 14.95 -10.96 11.97
C PRO A 60 13.91 -10.27 11.06
N CYS A 61 12.65 -10.20 11.50
CA CYS A 61 11.59 -9.44 10.83
C CYS A 61 11.96 -7.97 10.71
N ASP A 62 12.33 -7.31 11.81
CA ASP A 62 12.61 -5.88 11.83
C ASP A 62 13.87 -5.51 11.04
N LYS A 63 14.92 -6.34 11.11
CA LYS A 63 16.20 -6.05 10.45
C LYS A 63 16.27 -6.41 8.97
N GLY A 64 15.68 -7.52 8.56
CA GLY A 64 15.81 -8.03 7.20
C GLY A 64 14.55 -7.82 6.38
N ILE A 65 13.48 -8.50 6.80
CA ILE A 65 12.27 -8.67 5.99
C ILE A 65 11.53 -7.34 5.87
N ILE A 66 11.28 -6.64 6.97
CA ILE A 66 10.57 -5.36 6.98
C ILE A 66 11.36 -4.29 6.24
N ASN A 67 12.69 -4.24 6.43
CA ASN A 67 13.53 -3.29 5.72
C ASN A 67 13.49 -3.53 4.20
N SER A 68 13.68 -4.78 3.76
CA SER A 68 13.62 -5.14 2.35
C SER A 68 12.25 -4.84 1.74
N PHE A 69 11.17 -5.18 2.45
CA PHE A 69 9.81 -4.90 2.02
C PHE A 69 9.55 -3.39 1.89
N LYS A 70 9.95 -2.59 2.89
CA LYS A 70 9.82 -1.13 2.85
C LYS A 70 10.57 -0.53 1.67
N ALA A 71 11.81 -0.96 1.44
CA ALA A 71 12.62 -0.49 0.32
C ALA A 71 11.95 -0.81 -1.03
N HIS A 72 11.44 -2.02 -1.19
CA HIS A 72 10.75 -2.44 -2.41
C HIS A 72 9.45 -1.63 -2.62
N TYR A 73 8.62 -1.52 -1.59
CA TYR A 73 7.38 -0.75 -1.64
C TYR A 73 7.63 0.72 -2.00
N GLN A 74 8.64 1.36 -1.38
CA GLN A 74 9.02 2.74 -1.69
C GLN A 74 9.46 2.90 -3.14
N LYS A 75 10.26 1.96 -3.67
CA LYS A 75 10.65 1.97 -5.08
C LYS A 75 9.43 1.93 -6.00
N LEU A 76 8.47 1.03 -5.76
CA LEU A 76 7.23 0.97 -6.55
C LEU A 76 6.42 2.26 -6.44
N LEU A 77 6.30 2.81 -5.23
CA LEU A 77 5.55 4.05 -5.00
C LEU A 77 6.12 5.22 -5.80
N ILE A 78 7.46 5.37 -5.80
CA ILE A 78 8.15 6.43 -6.56
C ILE A 78 7.97 6.20 -8.07
N GLN A 79 8.16 4.96 -8.55
CA GLN A 79 7.96 4.64 -9.96
C GLN A 79 6.53 4.94 -10.45
N ASN A 80 5.52 4.62 -9.64
CA ASN A 80 4.13 4.91 -9.98
C ASN A 80 3.85 6.42 -10.01
N ARG A 81 4.48 7.20 -9.12
CA ARG A 81 4.37 8.66 -9.12
C ARG A 81 5.04 9.30 -10.34
N ILE A 82 6.22 8.83 -10.73
CA ILE A 82 6.91 9.30 -11.93
C ILE A 82 6.06 9.01 -13.17
N LYS A 83 5.57 7.78 -13.34
CA LYS A 83 4.67 7.42 -14.46
C LYS A 83 3.41 8.27 -14.53
N ALA A 84 2.81 8.57 -13.38
CA ALA A 84 1.63 9.43 -13.32
C ALA A 84 1.96 10.87 -13.76
N PHE A 85 3.13 11.39 -13.38
CA PHE A 85 3.60 12.70 -13.79
C PHE A 85 3.93 12.76 -15.29
N ASP A 86 4.62 11.74 -15.82
CA ASP A 86 4.94 11.65 -17.24
C ASP A 86 3.66 11.60 -18.09
N PHE A 87 2.68 10.80 -17.69
CA PHE A 87 1.36 10.74 -18.35
C PHE A 87 0.63 12.10 -18.34
N GLN A 88 0.75 12.87 -17.24
CA GLN A 88 0.18 14.21 -17.16
C GLN A 88 0.88 15.21 -18.11
N GLN A 89 2.20 15.09 -18.31
CA GLN A 89 2.92 15.95 -19.25
C GLN A 89 2.61 15.59 -20.71
N GLU A 90 2.52 14.30 -21.04
CA GLU A 90 2.15 13.84 -22.39
C GLU A 90 0.73 14.26 -22.78
N THR A 91 -0.21 14.19 -21.83
CA THR A 91 -1.60 14.66 -22.05
C THR A 91 -1.74 16.19 -22.07
N GLY A 92 -0.81 16.92 -21.44
CA GLY A 92 -0.75 18.39 -21.49
C GLY A 92 -0.13 18.96 -22.77
N ASN A 93 0.87 18.28 -23.34
CA ASN A 93 1.62 18.74 -24.52
C ASN A 93 0.90 18.49 -25.86
N ASN A 94 -0.09 17.60 -25.92
CA ASN A 94 -0.86 17.34 -27.15
C ASN A 94 -1.92 18.43 -27.48
N LYS A 95 -1.89 19.59 -26.82
CA LYS A 95 -2.83 20.71 -27.08
C LYS A 95 -2.22 21.90 -27.85
N THR A 96 -0.94 21.88 -28.22
CA THR A 96 -0.27 23.05 -28.82
C THR A 96 0.21 22.92 -30.26
N ASP A 97 -0.04 21.81 -30.96
CA ASP A 97 0.38 21.62 -32.36
C ASP A 97 -0.82 21.50 -33.31
N SER A 98 -1.72 22.49 -33.32
CA SER A 98 -2.73 22.65 -34.39
C SER A 98 -3.28 24.07 -34.40
N GLN A 99 -2.47 25.06 -34.76
CA GLN A 99 -2.89 26.25 -35.54
C GLN A 99 -1.70 27.19 -35.70
N ASP A 100 -1.02 27.10 -36.84
CA ASP A 100 -0.23 28.20 -37.37
C ASP A 100 -0.58 28.32 -38.86
N GLY A 101 -0.98 29.52 -39.29
CA GLY A 101 -1.50 29.80 -40.63
C GLY A 101 -2.36 31.07 -40.74
N ILE A 102 -1.73 32.26 -40.62
CA ILE A 102 -1.67 33.36 -41.62
C ILE A 102 -3.03 33.87 -42.19
N GLU A 103 -3.46 35.14 -42.25
CA GLU A 103 -2.86 36.49 -42.20
C GLU A 103 -3.97 37.55 -41.95
N GLU A 104 -3.55 38.77 -41.60
CA GLU A 104 -4.30 40.00 -41.32
C GLU A 104 -5.14 40.56 -42.50
N ASN A 105 -6.22 41.31 -42.20
CA ASN A 105 -6.39 42.70 -42.68
C ASN A 105 -7.64 43.39 -42.09
N ASP A 106 -7.49 44.71 -41.98
CA ASP A 106 -8.20 45.65 -41.11
C ASP A 106 -9.55 46.21 -41.62
N HIS A 107 -10.23 46.86 -40.66
CA HIS A 107 -11.12 48.02 -40.78
C HIS A 107 -12.52 47.89 -41.44
N GLU A 108 -13.54 47.95 -40.56
CA GLU A 108 -14.58 48.99 -40.52
C GLU A 108 -15.59 49.10 -41.69
N GLU A 109 -16.83 48.68 -41.42
CA GLU A 109 -18.02 49.52 -41.67
C GLU A 109 -19.21 48.99 -40.85
N MET A 110 -19.76 49.85 -40.00
CA MET A 110 -21.15 49.75 -39.53
C MET A 110 -22.04 50.25 -40.68
N GLU A 111 -23.14 49.56 -40.98
CA GLU A 111 -24.42 50.24 -41.11
C GLU A 111 -25.60 49.25 -41.15
N GLU A 112 -26.72 49.80 -40.74
CA GLU A 112 -28.00 49.21 -40.43
C GLU A 112 -28.68 48.64 -41.69
N ASN A 113 -29.46 47.55 -41.54
CA ASN A 113 -30.83 47.63 -42.06
C ASN A 113 -31.79 46.62 -41.45
N GLU A 114 -32.84 47.23 -40.94
CA GLU A 114 -34.20 46.79 -40.67
C GLU A 114 -34.71 45.66 -41.60
N CYS A 115 -35.30 44.61 -41.01
CA CYS A 115 -36.27 43.77 -41.72
C CYS A 115 -37.38 43.37 -40.76
N SER A 116 -38.38 44.24 -40.71
CA SER A 116 -39.77 43.91 -40.48
C SER A 116 -40.34 43.01 -41.58
N GLU A 117 -41.45 42.31 -41.26
CA GLU A 117 -42.32 41.48 -42.12
C GLU A 117 -41.80 40.04 -42.29
N ILE A 118 -42.47 38.96 -41.83
CA ILE A 118 -43.90 38.65 -41.64
C ILE A 118 -44.05 37.71 -40.44
#